data_AF-A0A8B6CUB2-F1
#
_entry.id   AF-A0A8B6CUB2-F1
#
_cell.length_a   1.000
_cell.length_b   1.000
_cell.length_c   1.000
_cell.angle_alpha   90.00
_cell.angle_beta   90.00
_cell.angle_gamma   90.00
#
_symmetry.space_group_name_H-M   'P 1'
#
loop_
_entity.id
_entity.type
_entity.pdbx_description
1 polymer ?
#
loop_
_entity_poly.entity_id
_entity_poly.type
_entity_poly.pdbx_seq_one_letter_code
_entity_poly.pdbx_strand_id
1 'polypeptide(L)'
;QIRVCVRDIEQKSREIHTQLQQVHQIQNIKNTPALCTRMKPEFTTIAEDMNKLAAIIPPNQYYRFHDHWKTVMQKLSFLTAFIKYLEKEELNTREEVAKMVGVYTNREEGFHMDLDDYLHGLLQLASELSRLAVNSVTAGDYGRPLQ
;
A
#
# COMPACT_ATOMS: atom_id res chain seq x y z
N GLN A 1 11.57 1.27 -20.67
CA GLN A 1 12.25 0.91 -19.41
C GLN A 1 11.38 1.25 -18.19
N ILE A 2 11.00 2.51 -17.98
CA ILE A 2 10.07 2.94 -16.90
C ILE A 2 8.82 2.04 -16.81
N ARG A 3 8.08 1.87 -17.93
CA ARG A 3 6.86 1.03 -17.98
C ARG A 3 7.09 -0.43 -17.58
N VAL A 4 8.27 -1.00 -17.84
CA VAL A 4 8.58 -2.39 -17.50
C VAL A 4 8.76 -2.51 -15.99
N CYS A 5 9.56 -1.62 -15.41
CA CYS A 5 9.77 -1.59 -13.96
C CYS A 5 8.46 -1.34 -13.20
N VAL A 6 7.64 -0.39 -13.66
CA VAL A 6 6.31 -0.13 -13.10
C VAL A 6 5.43 -1.39 -13.14
N ARG A 7 5.40 -2.10 -14.28
CA ARG A 7 4.57 -3.31 -14.43
C ARG A 7 4.95 -4.39 -13.42
N ASP A 8 6.25 -4.55 -13.14
CA ASP A 8 6.74 -5.55 -12.19
C ASP A 8 6.33 -5.18 -10.75
N ILE A 9 6.42 -3.90 -10.39
CA ILE A 9 5.91 -3.37 -9.11
C ILE A 9 4.40 -3.55 -9.00
N GLU A 10 3.65 -3.25 -10.07
CA GLU A 10 2.20 -3.41 -10.11
C GLU A 10 1.79 -4.88 -9.92
N GLN A 11 2.55 -5.81 -10.49
CA GLN A 11 2.30 -7.24 -10.32
C GLN A 11 2.41 -7.64 -8.86
N LYS A 12 3.50 -7.26 -8.19
CA LYS A 12 3.68 -7.52 -6.76
C LYS A 12 2.61 -6.85 -5.91
N SER A 13 2.25 -5.61 -6.23
CA SER A 13 1.15 -4.90 -5.58
C SER A 13 -0.19 -5.64 -5.72
N ARG A 14 -0.49 -6.22 -6.89
CA ARG A 14 -1.68 -7.07 -7.10
C ARG A 14 -1.64 -8.36 -6.29
N GLU A 15 -0.47 -8.99 -6.19
CA GLU A 15 -0.28 -10.21 -5.39
C GLU A 15 -0.52 -9.93 -3.90
N ILE A 16 0.12 -8.90 -3.34
CA ILE A 16 -0.11 -8.46 -1.95
C ILE A 16 -1.58 -8.13 -1.72
N HIS A 17 -2.19 -7.37 -2.62
CA HIS A 17 -3.60 -7.03 -2.53
C HIS A 17 -4.48 -8.29 -2.46
N THR A 18 -4.26 -9.25 -3.36
CA THR A 18 -5.02 -10.51 -3.40
C THR A 18 -4.88 -11.31 -2.11
N GLN A 19 -3.69 -11.32 -1.51
CA GLN A 19 -3.46 -11.98 -0.22
C GLN A 19 -4.19 -11.25 0.91
N LEU A 20 -4.13 -9.92 0.95
CA LEU A 20 -4.84 -9.14 1.97
C LEU A 20 -6.36 -9.23 1.83
N GLN A 21 -6.91 -9.42 0.62
CA GLN A 21 -8.36 -9.64 0.45
C GLN A 21 -8.89 -10.88 1.18
N GLN A 22 -8.03 -11.82 1.57
CA GLN A 22 -8.44 -13.00 2.35
C GLN A 22 -9.01 -12.65 3.72
N VAL A 23 -8.72 -11.45 4.26
CA VAL A 23 -9.27 -11.00 5.56
C VAL A 23 -10.79 -10.87 5.56
N HIS A 24 -11.41 -10.74 4.39
CA HIS A 24 -12.88 -10.71 4.24
C HIS A 24 -13.54 -12.08 4.33
N GLN A 25 -12.76 -13.17 4.29
CA GLN A 25 -13.30 -14.52 4.43
C GLN A 25 -13.50 -14.84 5.91
N ILE A 26 -14.70 -15.32 6.27
CA ILE A 26 -15.12 -15.68 7.64
C ILE A 26 -14.06 -16.54 8.36
N GLN A 27 -13.51 -17.53 7.67
CA GLN A 27 -12.50 -18.46 8.19
C GLN A 27 -11.13 -17.82 8.51
N ASN A 28 -10.82 -16.66 7.91
CA ASN A 28 -9.49 -16.04 7.95
C ASN A 28 -9.42 -14.77 8.82
N ILE A 29 -10.53 -14.32 9.41
CA ILE A 29 -10.53 -13.13 10.29
C ILE A 29 -9.53 -13.30 11.43
N LYS A 30 -9.47 -14.49 12.04
CA LYS A 30 -8.49 -14.80 13.11
C LYS A 30 -7.04 -14.92 12.62
N ASN A 31 -6.83 -15.14 11.32
CA ASN A 31 -5.51 -15.27 10.71
C ASN A 31 -4.95 -13.94 10.18
N THR A 32 -5.68 -12.83 10.36
CA THR A 32 -5.27 -11.49 9.90
C THR A 32 -3.84 -11.10 10.30
N PRO A 33 -3.37 -11.30 11.54
CA PRO A 33 -2.00 -10.94 11.92
C PRO A 33 -0.92 -11.76 11.19
N ALA A 34 -1.19 -13.05 10.97
CA ALA A 34 -0.29 -13.93 10.22
C ALA A 34 -0.20 -13.54 8.74
N LEU A 35 -1.33 -13.13 8.14
CA LEU A 35 -1.36 -12.59 6.77
C LEU A 35 -0.51 -11.31 6.66
N CYS A 36 -0.66 -10.37 7.60
CA CYS A 36 0.11 -9.12 7.62
C CYS A 36 1.62 -9.39 7.74
N THR A 37 2.00 -10.29 8.64
CA THR A 37 3.40 -10.71 8.83
C THR A 37 3.98 -11.33 7.56
N ARG A 38 3.19 -12.12 6.84
CA ARG A 38 3.60 -12.75 5.57
C ARG A 38 3.81 -11.74 4.45
N MET A 39 3.06 -10.64 4.42
CA MET A 39 3.11 -9.64 3.34
C MET A 39 4.19 -8.58 3.53
N LYS A 40 4.61 -8.29 4.77
CA LYS A 40 5.65 -7.29 5.06
C LYS A 40 6.97 -7.51 4.30
N PRO A 41 7.51 -8.74 4.16
CA PRO A 41 8.74 -8.97 3.40
C PRO A 41 8.65 -8.57 1.92
N GLU A 42 7.46 -8.64 1.30
CA GLU A 42 7.26 -8.25 -0.10
C GLU A 42 7.52 -6.75 -0.34
N PHE A 43 7.32 -5.93 0.70
CA PHE A 43 7.63 -4.50 0.63
C PHE A 43 9.12 -4.21 0.53
N THR A 44 9.99 -5.09 1.04
CA THR A 44 11.44 -4.97 0.83
C THR A 44 11.77 -5.06 -0.66
N THR A 45 11.16 -6.01 -1.36
CA THR A 45 11.39 -6.17 -2.81
C THR A 45 10.75 -5.03 -3.61
N ILE A 46 9.60 -4.52 -3.18
CA ILE A 46 9.02 -3.29 -3.77
C ILE A 46 9.97 -2.10 -3.57
N ALA A 47 10.57 -1.94 -2.40
CA ALA A 47 11.54 -0.88 -2.14
C ALA A 47 12.76 -0.97 -3.06
N GLU A 48 13.28 -2.17 -3.29
CA GLU A 48 14.36 -2.38 -4.27
C GLU A 48 13.95 -1.97 -5.69
N ASP A 49 12.74 -2.36 -6.12
CA ASP A 49 12.25 -2.02 -7.46
C ASP A 49 11.92 -0.53 -7.61
N MET A 50 11.44 0.11 -6.55
CA MET A 50 11.26 1.56 -6.50
C MET A 50 12.59 2.31 -6.61
N ASN A 51 13.65 1.81 -5.97
CA ASN A 51 14.99 2.37 -6.11
C ASN A 51 15.54 2.21 -7.54
N LYS A 52 15.28 1.07 -8.19
CA LYS A 52 15.61 0.88 -9.62
C LYS A 52 14.83 1.84 -10.50
N LEU A 53 13.54 2.05 -10.22
CA LEU A 53 12.72 3.02 -10.93
C LEU A 53 13.30 4.43 -10.77
N ALA A 54 13.60 4.84 -9.53
CA ALA A 54 14.16 6.14 -9.19
C ALA A 54 15.49 6.41 -9.94
N ALA A 55 16.36 5.39 -10.05
CA ALA A 55 17.64 5.50 -10.76
C ALA A 55 17.50 5.75 -12.28
N ILE A 56 16.36 5.38 -12.89
CA ILE A 56 16.10 5.58 -14.32
C ILE A 56 15.55 6.98 -14.59
N ILE A 57 14.96 7.65 -13.59
CA ILE A 57 14.35 8.97 -13.76
C ILE A 57 15.42 10.06 -13.73
N PRO A 58 15.55 10.89 -14.79
CA PRO A 58 16.46 12.01 -14.77
C PRO A 58 16.11 13.01 -13.64
N PRO A 59 17.10 13.73 -13.08
CA PRO A 59 16.85 14.74 -12.07
C PRO A 59 15.86 15.79 -12.59
N ASN A 60 14.96 16.26 -11.73
CA ASN A 60 13.90 17.22 -12.03
C ASN A 60 12.85 16.76 -13.07
N GLN A 61 12.81 15.48 -13.45
CA GLN A 61 11.79 14.94 -14.36
C GLN A 61 10.74 14.04 -13.68
N TYR A 62 10.62 14.12 -12.35
CA TYR A 62 9.63 13.35 -11.58
C TYR A 62 8.20 13.52 -12.12
N TYR A 63 7.67 14.74 -12.09
CA TYR A 63 6.29 15.02 -12.53
C TYR A 63 6.07 14.83 -14.04
N ARG A 64 7.14 14.84 -14.85
CA ARG A 64 7.05 14.56 -16.29
C ARG A 64 6.64 13.10 -16.55
N PHE A 65 7.08 12.18 -15.70
CA PHE A 65 6.80 10.76 -15.86
C PHE A 65 5.86 10.19 -14.78
N HIS A 66 5.44 11.00 -13.79
CA HIS A 66 4.65 10.61 -12.63
C HIS A 66 3.43 9.76 -12.96
N ASP A 67 2.69 10.09 -14.01
CA ASP A 67 1.53 9.32 -14.48
C ASP A 67 1.82 7.83 -14.72
N HIS A 68 3.08 7.46 -14.99
CA HIS A 68 3.46 6.06 -15.17
C HIS A 68 3.36 5.26 -13.88
N TRP A 69 3.72 5.82 -12.72
CA TRP A 69 3.71 5.10 -11.44
C TRP A 69 2.68 5.62 -10.44
N LYS A 70 1.96 6.69 -10.78
CA LYS A 70 0.90 7.28 -9.96
C LYS A 70 -0.07 6.24 -9.41
N THR A 71 -0.67 5.44 -10.28
CA THR A 71 -1.65 4.40 -9.88
C THR A 71 -1.05 3.35 -8.94
N VAL A 72 0.18 2.92 -9.20
CA VAL A 72 0.83 1.92 -8.34
C VAL A 72 1.25 2.52 -7.00
N MET A 73 1.68 3.80 -6.97
CA MET A 73 2.04 4.50 -5.74
C MET A 73 0.82 4.67 -4.82
N GLN A 74 -0.32 5.08 -5.39
CA GLN A 74 -1.59 5.17 -4.68
C GLN A 74 -2.01 3.82 -4.08
N LYS A 75 -1.88 2.75 -4.88
CA LYS A 75 -2.20 1.40 -4.44
C LYS A 75 -1.27 0.91 -3.33
N LEU A 76 0.02 1.21 -3.42
CA LEU A 76 0.98 0.87 -2.37
C LEU A 76 0.71 1.64 -1.07
N SER A 77 0.35 2.93 -1.17
CA SER A 77 -0.09 3.72 -0.01
C SER A 77 -1.28 3.07 0.69
N PHE A 78 -2.30 2.70 -0.09
CA PHE A 78 -3.45 1.96 0.41
C PHE A 78 -3.05 0.64 1.09
N LEU A 79 -2.23 -0.19 0.45
CA LEU A 79 -1.84 -1.51 0.99
C LEU A 79 -1.05 -1.39 2.30
N THR A 80 -0.12 -0.43 2.37
CA THR A 80 0.65 -0.17 3.60
C THR A 80 -0.27 0.29 4.72
N ALA A 81 -1.15 1.26 4.45
CA ALA A 81 -2.11 1.77 5.42
C ALA A 81 -3.08 0.66 5.89
N PHE A 82 -3.49 -0.23 4.98
CA PHE A 82 -4.35 -1.34 5.31
C PHE A 82 -3.66 -2.36 6.23
N ILE A 83 -2.40 -2.68 5.98
CA ILE A 83 -1.63 -3.57 6.87
C ILE A 83 -1.52 -2.98 8.28
N LYS A 84 -1.18 -1.70 8.43
CA LYS A 84 -1.07 -1.09 9.76
C LYS A 84 -2.42 -1.06 10.48
N TYR A 85 -3.49 -0.73 9.76
CA TYR A 85 -4.84 -0.78 10.33
C TYR A 85 -5.19 -2.18 10.84
N LEU A 86 -4.92 -3.22 10.04
CA LEU A 86 -5.20 -4.60 10.42
C LEU A 86 -4.39 -5.10 11.63
N GLU A 87 -3.23 -4.49 11.90
CA GLU A 87 -2.35 -4.87 13.03
C GLU A 87 -2.57 -4.04 14.30
N LYS A 88 -2.86 -2.75 14.15
CA LYS A 88 -2.85 -1.77 15.24
C LYS A 88 -4.07 -0.87 15.30
N GLU A 89 -4.97 -0.95 14.31
CA GLU A 89 -6.14 -0.06 14.18
C GLU A 89 -5.75 1.42 14.08
N GLU A 90 -4.56 1.69 13.53
CA GLU A 90 -4.01 3.03 13.35
C GLU A 90 -3.76 3.31 11.87
N LEU A 91 -3.85 4.59 11.49
CA LEU A 91 -3.43 5.04 10.17
C LEU A 91 -1.92 5.25 10.11
N ASN A 92 -1.33 4.98 8.95
CA ASN A 92 0.06 5.36 8.70
C ASN A 92 0.18 6.87 8.53
N THR A 93 1.32 7.44 8.92
CA THR A 93 1.73 8.74 8.40
C THR A 93 2.36 8.57 7.01
N ARG A 94 2.41 9.66 6.22
CA ARG A 94 3.04 9.64 4.90
C ARG A 94 4.49 9.19 4.94
N GLU A 95 5.21 9.58 5.99
CA GLU A 95 6.61 9.22 6.22
C GLU A 95 6.79 7.72 6.46
N GLU A 96 5.86 7.10 7.20
CA GLU A 96 5.89 5.66 7.44
C GLU A 96 5.60 4.87 6.16
N VAL A 97 4.65 5.35 5.35
CA VAL A 97 4.36 4.73 4.04
C VAL A 97 5.56 4.86 3.11
N ALA A 98 6.11 6.07 2.96
CA ALA A 98 7.27 6.34 2.13
C ALA A 98 8.46 5.44 2.53
N LYS A 99 8.72 5.31 3.83
CA LYS A 99 9.75 4.43 4.37
C LYS A 99 9.50 2.96 4.03
N MET A 100 8.26 2.47 4.13
CA MET A 100 7.94 1.07 3.81
C MET A 100 8.06 0.78 2.31
N VAL A 101 7.70 1.75 1.46
CA VAL A 101 7.78 1.64 -0.01
C VAL A 101 9.21 1.92 -0.52
N GLY A 102 10.11 2.44 0.32
CA GLY A 102 11.50 2.71 -0.05
C GLY A 102 11.70 3.99 -0.85
N VAL A 103 10.87 5.01 -0.61
CA VAL A 103 10.93 6.32 -1.28
C VAL A 103 11.05 7.44 -0.25
N TYR A 104 11.45 8.63 -0.71
CA TYR A 104 11.54 9.80 0.17
C TYR A 104 10.18 10.43 0.43
N THR A 105 10.14 11.28 1.44
CA THR A 105 8.96 12.10 1.76
C THR A 105 9.09 13.48 1.09
N ASN A 106 10.30 14.04 1.04
CA ASN A 106 10.54 15.37 0.50
C ASN A 106 11.02 15.30 -0.94
N ARG A 107 10.52 16.23 -1.75
CA ARG A 107 10.91 16.35 -3.16
C ARG A 107 12.39 16.63 -3.37
N GLU A 108 13.02 17.35 -2.45
CA GLU A 108 14.43 17.73 -2.53
C GLU A 108 15.39 16.54 -2.34
N GLU A 109 14.93 15.50 -1.65
CA GLU A 109 15.71 14.27 -1.42
C GLU A 109 15.67 13.30 -2.61
N GLY A 110 14.73 13.52 -3.54
CA GLY A 110 14.66 12.81 -4.82
C GLY A 110 13.30 12.19 -5.12
N PHE A 111 13.31 10.91 -5.50
CA PHE A 111 12.09 10.18 -5.82
C PHE A 111 11.25 9.98 -4.54
N HIS A 112 10.07 10.59 -4.51
CA HIS A 112 9.30 10.76 -3.28
C HIS A 112 7.85 10.29 -3.43
N MET A 113 7.20 10.13 -2.29
CA MET A 113 5.76 9.94 -2.17
C MET A 113 5.05 11.29 -2.21
N ASP A 114 4.38 11.56 -3.33
CA ASP A 114 3.55 12.74 -3.49
C ASP A 114 2.37 12.72 -2.50
N LEU A 115 1.99 13.89 -1.99
CA LEU A 115 0.92 14.00 -1.01
C LEU A 115 -0.42 13.54 -1.59
N ASP A 116 -0.70 13.84 -2.85
CA ASP A 116 -1.95 13.46 -3.51
C ASP A 116 -2.06 11.94 -3.65
N ASP A 117 -0.94 11.26 -3.93
CA ASP A 117 -0.92 9.80 -4.04
C ASP A 117 -1.17 9.12 -2.69
N TYR A 118 -0.56 9.66 -1.63
CA TYR A 118 -0.79 9.19 -0.27
C TYR A 118 -2.26 9.35 0.13
N LEU A 119 -2.83 10.54 -0.03
CA LEU A 119 -4.22 10.85 0.31
C LEU A 119 -5.20 10.00 -0.51
N HIS A 120 -4.92 9.79 -1.80
CA HIS A 120 -5.75 8.93 -2.63
C HIS A 120 -5.73 7.47 -2.15
N GLY A 121 -4.57 6.96 -1.71
CA GLY A 121 -4.48 5.64 -1.06
C GLY A 121 -5.33 5.53 0.21
N LEU A 122 -5.37 6.59 1.04
CA LEU A 122 -6.22 6.60 2.24
C LEU A 122 -7.72 6.59 1.92
N LEU A 123 -8.14 7.25 0.84
CA LEU A 123 -9.55 7.18 0.40
C LEU A 123 -9.95 5.76 -0.02
N GLN A 124 -9.04 5.03 -0.67
CA GLN A 124 -9.24 3.61 -0.98
C GLN A 124 -9.34 2.76 0.30
N LEU A 125 -8.54 3.08 1.33
CA LEU A 125 -8.63 2.41 2.62
C LEU A 125 -10.01 2.56 3.26
N ALA A 126 -10.58 3.78 3.30
CA ALA A 126 -11.90 4.01 3.88
C ALA A 126 -13.00 3.14 3.22
N SER A 127 -12.93 3.01 1.89
CA SER A 127 -13.84 2.14 1.13
C SER A 127 -13.66 0.67 1.50
N GLU A 128 -12.41 0.23 1.68
CA GLU A 128 -12.08 -1.14 2.05
C GLU A 128 -12.52 -1.48 3.48
N LEU A 129 -12.36 -0.55 4.43
CA LEU A 129 -12.79 -0.72 5.82
C LEU A 129 -14.31 -0.81 5.93
N SER A 130 -15.04 -0.02 5.13
CA SER A 130 -16.51 -0.11 5.07
C SER A 130 -16.96 -1.52 4.65
N ARG A 131 -16.27 -2.12 3.67
CA ARG A 131 -16.52 -3.50 3.25
C ARG A 131 -16.13 -4.51 4.33
N LEU A 132 -14.98 -4.30 4.99
CA LEU A 132 -14.49 -5.16 6.06
C LEU A 132 -15.45 -5.19 7.24
N ALA A 133 -16.01 -4.05 7.64
CA ALA A 133 -16.97 -3.95 8.73
C ALA A 133 -18.22 -4.83 8.48
N VAL A 134 -18.81 -4.73 7.29
CA VAL A 134 -19.97 -5.56 6.89
C VAL A 134 -19.63 -7.05 6.91
N ASN A 135 -18.48 -7.42 6.37
CA ASN A 135 -18.03 -8.82 6.34
C ASN A 135 -17.72 -9.36 7.75
N SER A 136 -17.23 -8.50 8.65
CA SER A 136 -16.93 -8.87 10.04
C SER A 136 -18.20 -9.20 10.82
N VAL A 137 -19.27 -8.42 10.65
CA VAL A 137 -20.60 -8.74 11.23
C VAL A 137 -21.11 -10.09 10.72
N THR A 138 -20.98 -10.34 9.42
CA THR A 138 -21.41 -11.60 8.80
C THR A 138 -20.63 -12.80 9.36
N ALA A 139 -19.38 -12.58 9.76
CA ALA A 139 -18.53 -13.57 10.38
C ALA A 139 -18.70 -13.71 11.91
N GLY A 140 -19.61 -12.93 12.51
CA GLY A 140 -19.88 -12.94 13.94
C GLY A 140 -18.94 -12.07 14.80
N ASP A 141 -18.14 -11.21 14.18
CA ASP A 141 -17.33 -10.21 14.86
C ASP A 141 -18.06 -8.86 14.91
N TYR A 142 -18.69 -8.60 16.05
CA TYR A 142 -19.48 -7.39 16.30
C TYR A 142 -18.66 -6.23 16.89
N GLY A 143 -17.39 -6.45 17.24
CA GLY A 143 -16.51 -5.41 17.80
C GLY A 143 -15.90 -4.54 16.70
N ARG A 144 -15.49 -5.17 15.60
CA ARG A 144 -14.80 -4.51 14.48
C ARG A 144 -15.55 -3.38 13.77
N PRO A 145 -16.89 -3.38 13.65
CA PRO A 145 -17.63 -2.26 13.05
C PRO A 145 -17.67 -0.98 13.90
N LEU A 146 -17.36 -1.08 15.20
CA LEU A 146 -17.37 0.07 16.12
C LEU A 146 -16.01 0.77 16.24
N GLN A 147 -14.97 0.16 15.65
CA GLN A 147 -13.60 0.66 15.55
C GLN A 147 -13.46 1.45 14.24
#